data_AF-A0AAV9J6J3-F1
#
_entry.id   AF-A0AAV9J6J3-F1
#
_cell.length_a   1.000
_cell.length_b   1.000
_cell.length_c   1.000
_cell.angle_alpha   90.00
_cell.angle_beta   90.00
_cell.angle_gamma   90.00
#
_symmetry.space_group_name_H-M   'P 1'
#
loop_
_entity.id
_entity.type
_entity.pdbx_description
1 polymer ?
#
loop_
_entity_poly.entity_id
_entity_poly.type
_entity_poly.pdbx_seq_one_letter_code
_entity_poly.pdbx_strand_id
1 'polypeptide(L)'
;MRIAQPTKDYIREDKDLLALEWNAREIRSAFQTAVALAEVEGPKRQGDRTAVTAEHIKTVVTMSKHFKDYLKDLYQKSQDERAANMLLRNDISRSGAGGDVGAQPY
;
A
#
# COMPACT_ATOMS: atom_id res chain seq x y z
N MET A 1 7.55 7.47 -16.61
CA MET A 1 6.17 7.37 -16.11
C MET A 1 5.68 8.73 -15.66
N ARG A 2 4.40 9.07 -15.93
CA ARG A 2 3.75 10.30 -15.47
C ARG A 2 2.52 9.95 -14.62
N ILE A 3 2.24 10.73 -13.59
CA ILE A 3 0.95 10.68 -12.87
C ILE A 3 0.06 11.78 -13.45
N ALA A 4 -1.12 11.41 -13.95
CA ALA A 4 -2.07 12.39 -14.48
C ALA A 4 -2.59 13.30 -13.34
N GLN A 5 -2.88 14.57 -13.66
CA GLN A 5 -3.36 15.51 -12.64
C GLN A 5 -4.70 15.06 -12.01
N PRO A 6 -5.69 14.57 -12.77
CA PRO A 6 -6.94 14.04 -12.20
C PRO A 6 -6.72 12.87 -11.22
N THR A 7 -5.65 12.08 -11.42
CA THR A 7 -5.26 11.00 -10.51
C THR A 7 -4.89 11.54 -9.13
N LYS A 8 -4.21 12.71 -9.08
CA LYS A 8 -3.82 13.33 -7.82
C LYS A 8 -5.02 13.90 -7.07
N ASP A 9 -5.98 14.44 -7.80
CA ASP A 9 -7.20 15.00 -7.22
C ASP A 9 -8.05 13.86 -6.65
N TYR A 10 -8.20 12.75 -7.38
CA TYR A 10 -8.86 11.53 -6.90
C TYR A 10 -8.27 10.99 -5.60
N ILE A 11 -6.95 10.90 -5.48
CA ILE A 11 -6.28 10.40 -4.26
C ILE A 11 -6.57 11.28 -3.03
N ARG A 12 -6.87 12.56 -3.21
CA ARG A 12 -7.13 13.50 -2.11
C ARG A 12 -8.60 13.56 -1.70
N GLU A 13 -9.50 13.31 -2.63
CA GLU A 13 -10.94 13.58 -2.45
C GLU A 13 -11.79 12.32 -2.35
N ASP A 14 -11.30 11.17 -2.81
CA ASP A 14 -12.08 9.94 -2.86
C ASP A 14 -12.27 9.32 -1.48
N LYS A 15 -13.54 9.25 -1.03
CA LYS A 15 -13.90 8.77 0.29
C LYS A 15 -13.64 7.27 0.48
N ASP A 16 -13.83 6.47 -0.57
CA ASP A 16 -13.60 5.02 -0.51
C ASP A 16 -12.10 4.73 -0.34
N LEU A 17 -11.23 5.42 -1.10
CA LEU A 17 -9.78 5.33 -0.96
C LEU A 17 -9.32 5.75 0.44
N LEU A 18 -9.84 6.86 0.97
CA LEU A 18 -9.48 7.34 2.31
C LEU A 18 -9.95 6.39 3.43
N ALA A 19 -11.10 5.73 3.24
CA ALA A 19 -11.64 4.77 4.20
C ALA A 19 -10.86 3.44 4.27
N LEU A 20 -9.98 3.15 3.31
CA LEU A 20 -9.19 1.91 3.30
C LEU A 20 -8.03 1.93 4.31
N GLU A 21 -7.66 3.10 4.85
CA GLU A 21 -6.59 3.27 5.85
C GLU A 21 -5.33 2.46 5.53
N TRP A 22 -4.81 2.59 4.31
CA TRP A 22 -3.70 1.77 3.85
C TRP A 22 -2.41 2.02 4.62
N ASN A 23 -1.75 0.94 5.04
CA ASN A 23 -0.40 1.03 5.59
C ASN A 23 0.66 1.22 4.50
N ALA A 24 1.90 1.54 4.89
CA ALA A 24 2.98 1.84 3.94
C ALA A 24 3.28 0.67 2.96
N ARG A 25 3.01 -0.58 3.34
CA ARG A 25 3.16 -1.75 2.45
C ARG A 25 2.02 -1.81 1.44
N GLU A 26 0.79 -1.65 1.91
CA GLU A 26 -0.41 -1.64 1.06
C GLU A 26 -0.35 -0.52 0.02
N ILE A 27 0.08 0.69 0.40
CA ILE A 27 0.27 1.81 -0.53
C ILE A 27 1.27 1.45 -1.64
N ARG A 28 2.41 0.83 -1.29
CA ARG A 28 3.41 0.40 -2.28
C ARG A 28 2.85 -0.66 -3.21
N SER A 29 2.20 -1.68 -2.67
CA SER A 29 1.61 -2.77 -3.46
C SER A 29 0.53 -2.25 -4.40
N ALA A 30 -0.38 -1.39 -3.90
CA ALA A 30 -1.42 -0.76 -4.70
C ALA A 30 -0.84 0.06 -5.85
N PHE A 31 0.18 0.88 -5.57
CA PHE A 31 0.84 1.67 -6.60
C PHE A 31 1.53 0.79 -7.65
N GLN A 32 2.23 -0.27 -7.23
CA GLN A 32 2.85 -1.22 -8.16
C GLN A 32 1.82 -1.87 -9.10
N THR A 33 0.66 -2.27 -8.58
CA THR A 33 -0.43 -2.81 -9.42
C THR A 33 -0.96 -1.76 -10.38
N ALA A 34 -1.16 -0.50 -9.94
CA ALA A 34 -1.62 0.56 -10.82
C ALA A 34 -0.61 0.90 -11.93
N VAL A 35 0.69 0.81 -11.64
CA VAL A 35 1.75 0.94 -12.65
C VAL A 35 1.69 -0.20 -13.65
N ALA A 36 1.57 -1.44 -13.18
CA ALA A 36 1.46 -2.61 -14.06
C ALA A 36 0.24 -2.51 -14.99
N LEU A 37 -0.92 -2.07 -14.48
CA LEU A 37 -2.10 -1.81 -15.30
C LEU A 37 -1.80 -0.75 -16.38
N ALA A 38 -1.14 0.35 -16.02
CA ALA A 38 -0.77 1.39 -16.96
C ALA A 38 0.21 0.91 -18.04
N GLU A 39 1.18 0.06 -17.68
CA GLU A 39 2.15 -0.50 -18.61
C GLU A 39 1.50 -1.47 -19.60
N VAL A 40 0.52 -2.26 -19.15
CA VAL A 40 -0.27 -3.16 -20.00
C VAL A 40 -1.15 -2.37 -20.98
N GLU A 41 -1.79 -1.29 -20.52
CA GLU A 41 -2.61 -0.44 -21.40
C GLU A 41 -1.76 0.31 -22.43
N GLY A 42 -0.54 0.67 -22.07
CA GLY A 42 0.49 1.21 -22.97
C GLY A 42 0.13 2.54 -23.64
N PRO A 43 1.13 3.26 -24.17
CA PRO A 43 0.87 4.46 -24.97
C PRO A 43 0.23 4.09 -26.31
N LYS A 44 -0.83 4.80 -26.70
CA LYS A 44 -1.49 4.63 -28.01
C LYS A 44 -0.67 5.14 -29.19
N ARG A 45 0.34 5.97 -28.95
CA ARG A 45 1.27 6.53 -29.95
C ARG A 45 2.71 6.23 -29.58
N GLN A 46 3.51 5.96 -30.60
CA GLN A 46 4.94 5.75 -30.46
C GLN A 46 5.62 7.02 -29.95
N GLY A 47 6.37 6.91 -28.84
CA GLY A 47 7.06 8.04 -28.19
C GLY A 47 6.35 8.62 -26.96
N ASP A 48 5.08 8.27 -26.72
CA ASP A 48 4.38 8.69 -25.51
C ASP A 48 4.87 7.91 -24.28
N ARG A 49 4.93 8.60 -23.14
CA ARG A 49 5.27 7.97 -21.85
C ARG A 49 4.02 7.36 -21.24
N THR A 50 4.16 6.14 -20.68
CA THR A 50 3.13 5.51 -19.85
C THR A 50 2.68 6.45 -18.72
N ALA A 51 1.36 6.59 -18.58
CA ALA A 51 0.72 7.46 -17.61
C ALA A 51 -0.21 6.67 -16.70
N VAL A 52 -0.08 6.87 -15.38
CA VAL A 52 -1.01 6.31 -14.40
C VAL A 52 -2.21 7.25 -14.28
N THR A 53 -3.39 6.75 -14.66
CA THR A 53 -4.67 7.45 -14.67
C THR A 53 -5.45 7.19 -13.38
N ALA A 54 -6.54 7.94 -13.16
CA ALA A 54 -7.44 7.75 -12.03
C ALA A 54 -8.12 6.38 -12.10
N GLU A 55 -8.46 5.91 -13.31
CA GLU A 55 -9.07 4.60 -13.55
C GLU A 55 -8.19 3.44 -13.05
N HIS A 56 -6.87 3.49 -13.24
CA HIS A 56 -5.98 2.46 -12.68
C HIS A 56 -6.05 2.42 -11.15
N ILE A 57 -6.06 3.60 -10.51
CA ILE A 57 -6.14 3.70 -9.05
C ILE A 57 -7.51 3.21 -8.55
N LYS A 58 -8.61 3.61 -9.19
CA LYS A 58 -9.98 3.15 -8.86
C LYS A 58 -10.10 1.63 -8.92
N THR A 59 -9.54 1.01 -9.95
CA THR A 59 -9.53 -0.46 -10.09
C THR A 59 -8.83 -1.11 -8.89
N VAL A 60 -7.65 -0.59 -8.52
CA VAL A 60 -6.88 -1.11 -7.38
C VAL A 60 -7.59 -0.88 -6.04
N VAL A 61 -8.20 0.29 -5.84
CA VAL A 61 -9.02 0.62 -4.65
C VAL A 61 -10.18 -0.38 -4.52
N THR A 62 -10.89 -0.63 -5.62
CA THR A 62 -12.03 -1.54 -5.65
C THR A 62 -11.59 -2.97 -5.31
N MET A 63 -10.52 -3.45 -5.94
CA MET A 63 -9.95 -4.77 -5.64
C MET A 63 -9.49 -4.88 -4.17
N SER A 64 -8.87 -3.83 -3.64
CA SER A 64 -8.39 -3.80 -2.25
C SER A 64 -9.53 -3.84 -1.26
N LYS A 65 -10.64 -3.13 -1.54
CA LYS A 65 -11.86 -3.15 -0.72
C LYS A 65 -12.43 -4.56 -0.62
N HIS A 66 -12.67 -5.20 -1.78
CA HIS A 66 -13.16 -6.58 -1.81
C HIS A 66 -12.23 -7.57 -1.09
N PHE A 67 -10.91 -7.39 -1.23
CA PHE A 67 -9.95 -8.25 -0.55
C PHE A 67 -9.97 -8.06 0.96
N LYS A 68 -10.03 -6.81 1.46
CA LYS A 68 -10.14 -6.51 2.90
C LYS A 68 -11.45 -7.04 3.48
N ASP A 69 -12.57 -6.86 2.78
CA ASP A 69 -13.88 -7.39 3.18
C ASP A 69 -13.83 -8.93 3.28
N TYR A 70 -13.27 -9.61 2.28
CA TYR A 70 -13.07 -11.06 2.32
C TYR A 70 -12.21 -11.52 3.49
N LEU A 71 -11.10 -10.84 3.78
CA LEU A 71 -10.24 -11.18 4.93
C LEU A 71 -10.97 -10.97 6.27
N LYS A 72 -11.79 -9.93 6.38
CA LYS A 72 -12.61 -9.67 7.56
C LYS A 72 -13.62 -10.78 7.78
N ASP A 73 -14.32 -11.20 6.72
CA ASP A 73 -15.30 -12.30 6.80
C ASP A 73 -14.63 -13.62 7.17
N LEU A 74 -13.46 -13.92 6.59
CA LEU A 74 -12.78 -15.18 6.79
C LEU A 74 -12.10 -15.31 8.16
N TYR A 75 -11.47 -14.23 8.66
CA TYR A 75 -10.60 -14.29 9.84
C TYR A 75 -11.08 -13.46 11.03
N GLN A 76 -12.11 -12.64 10.85
CA GLN A 76 -12.61 -11.68 11.86
C GLN A 76 -11.52 -10.74 12.44
N LYS A 77 -10.37 -10.66 11.76
CA LYS A 77 -9.17 -9.94 12.20
C LYS A 77 -8.47 -9.34 11.00
N SER A 78 -7.84 -8.18 11.18
CA SER A 78 -7.08 -7.52 10.13
C SER A 78 -5.78 -8.28 9.80
N GLN A 79 -5.19 -7.99 8.64
CA GLN A 79 -3.93 -8.61 8.24
C GLN A 79 -2.79 -8.25 9.21
N ASP A 80 -2.79 -7.02 9.73
CA ASP A 80 -1.79 -6.54 10.68
C ASP A 80 -1.92 -7.23 12.05
N GLU A 81 -3.15 -7.44 12.53
CA GLU A 81 -3.42 -8.23 13.74
C GLU A 81 -2.98 -9.69 13.61
N ARG A 82 -3.23 -10.29 12.44
CA ARG A 82 -2.80 -11.67 12.16
C ARG A 82 -1.28 -11.78 12.10
N ALA A 83 -0.61 -10.84 11.44
CA ALA A 83 0.85 -10.80 11.37
C ALA A 83 1.49 -10.62 12.76
N ALA A 84 0.90 -9.81 13.63
CA ALA A 84 1.33 -9.66 15.01
C ALA A 84 1.14 -10.96 15.81
N ASN A 85 -0.03 -11.60 15.70
CA ASN A 85 -0.32 -12.88 16.38
C ASN A 85 0.60 -14.02 15.94
N MET A 86 1.08 -14.00 14.69
CA MET A 86 1.98 -15.00 14.14
C MET A 86 3.47 -14.68 14.37
N LEU A 87 3.80 -13.61 15.09
CA LEU A 87 5.18 -13.12 15.29
C LEU A 87 5.93 -12.85 13.98
N LEU A 88 5.21 -12.52 12.90
CA LEU A 88 5.77 -12.29 11.56
C LEU A 88 6.21 -10.84 11.34
N ARG A 89 6.10 -9.97 12.35
CA ARG A 89 6.56 -8.57 12.32
C ARG A 89 8.00 -8.45 12.79
N ASN A 90 8.91 -8.15 11.86
CA ASN A 90 10.34 -7.92 12.15
C ASN A 90 10.62 -6.50 12.71
N ASP A 91 9.61 -5.62 12.73
CA ASP A 91 9.71 -4.23 13.23
C ASP A 91 9.44 -4.10 14.74
N ILE A 92 8.93 -5.14 15.41
CA ILE A 92 8.76 -5.16 16.88
C ILE A 92 10.12 -5.35 17.59
N SER A 93 11.03 -6.12 17.00
CA SER A 93 12.32 -6.49 17.63
C SER A 93 13.35 -5.35 17.73
N ARG A 94 13.07 -4.15 17.19
CA ARG A 94 14.04 -3.03 17.17
C ARG A 94 13.81 -1.94 18.22
N SER A 95 12.76 -2.04 19.04
CA SER A 95 12.46 -1.02 20.06
C SER A 95 12.96 -1.36 21.47
N GLY A 96 13.63 -2.51 21.66
CA GLY A 96 14.11 -2.97 22.99
C GLY A 96 15.62 -3.08 23.19
N ALA A 97 16.45 -2.85 22.17
CA ALA A 97 17.92 -2.98 22.28
C ALA A 97 18.60 -1.60 22.30
N GLY A 98 18.23 -0.79 23.29
CA GLY A 98 18.79 0.54 23.52
C GLY A 98 18.89 0.81 25.01
N GLY A 99 19.65 -0.02 25.72
CA GLY A 99 19.84 0.12 27.17
C GLY A 99 20.81 -0.91 27.70
N ASP A 100 22.11 -0.64 27.51
CA ASP A 100 23.17 -0.77 28.52
C ASP A 100 24.52 -0.99 27.81
N VAL A 101 25.20 0.12 27.49
CA VAL A 101 26.61 0.13 27.14
C VAL A 101 27.25 1.30 27.89
N GLY A 102 27.86 0.99 29.04
CA GLY A 102 28.94 1.81 29.56
C GLY A 102 29.02 1.94 31.07
N ALA A 103 29.60 0.94 31.74
CA ALA A 103 30.46 1.18 32.90
C ALA A 103 31.41 -0.01 33.10
N GLN A 104 32.64 0.09 32.59
CA GLN A 104 33.78 -0.65 33.13
C GLN A 104 34.67 0.35 33.87
N PRO A 105 34.94 0.19 35.17
CA PRO A 105 35.98 0.95 35.85
C PRO A 105 37.36 0.31 35.59
N TYR A 106 38.36 1.18 35.61
CA TYR A 106 39.78 1.03 35.27
C TYR A 106 40.47 -0.27 35.74
#